data_AF-C3YRM0-F1
#
_entry.id   AF-C3YRM0-F1
#
_cell.length_a   1.000
_cell.length_b   1.000
_cell.length_c   1.000
_cell.angle_alpha   90.00
_cell.angle_beta   90.00
_cell.angle_gamma   90.00
#
_symmetry.space_group_name_H-M   'P 1'
#
loop_
_entity.id
_entity.type
_entity.pdbx_description
1 polymer ?
#
loop_
_entity_poly.entity_id
_entity_poly.type
_entity_poly.pdbx_seq_one_letter_code
_entity_poly.pdbx_strand_id
1 'polypeptide(L)' 'LTGVIFHERSPRGHYKFSHAEARHACEQKGAVLASPQQLYETWQRGFEQCECGWLSDGTARFPMHKPRS' A
#
# COMPACT_ATOMS: atom_id res chain seq x y z
N LEU A 1 -5.88 14.38 9.73
CA LEU A 1 -5.50 13.11 10.38
C LEU A 1 -4.35 12.49 9.58
N THR A 2 -3.12 12.67 10.04
CA THR A 2 -1.95 11.96 9.51
C THR A 2 -1.92 10.57 10.13
N GLY A 3 -2.45 9.58 9.42
CA GLY A 3 -2.34 8.16 9.81
C GLY A 3 -0.97 7.58 9.46
N VAL A 4 -0.69 6.38 9.95
CA VAL A 4 0.49 5.59 9.54
C VAL A 4 0.17 4.75 8.30
N ILE A 5 1.09 4.69 7.33
CA ILE A 5 0.98 3.76 6.19
C ILE A 5 1.67 2.45 6.55
N PHE A 6 1.01 1.33 6.26
CA PHE A 6 1.57 0.00 6.37
C PHE A 6 1.30 -0.79 5.08
N HIS A 7 2.06 -1.86 4.88
CA HIS A 7 1.87 -2.76 3.75
C HIS A 7 1.11 -4.02 4.18
N GLU A 8 0.03 -4.33 3.48
CA GLU A 8 -0.78 -5.53 3.71
C GLU A 8 -0.50 -6.60 2.65
N ARG A 9 -0.26 -7.84 3.08
CA ARG A 9 0.00 -8.97 2.19
C ARG A 9 -1.14 -9.97 2.19
N SER A 10 -1.43 -10.52 1.03
CA SER A 10 -2.41 -11.60 0.93
C SER A 10 -1.89 -12.86 1.62
N PRO A 11 -2.71 -13.55 2.44
CA PRO A 11 -2.32 -14.84 3.00
C PRO A 11 -2.12 -15.91 1.92
N ARG A 12 -2.61 -15.68 0.69
CA ARG A 12 -2.41 -16.55 -0.48
C ARG A 12 -1.05 -16.36 -1.17
N GLY A 13 -0.22 -15.42 -0.71
CA GLY A 13 1.08 -15.09 -1.28
C GLY A 13 1.15 -13.74 -1.98
N HIS A 14 2.27 -13.49 -2.65
CA HIS A 14 2.59 -12.20 -3.27
C HIS A 14 1.65 -11.90 -4.45
N TYR A 15 1.19 -10.65 -4.55
CA TYR A 15 0.32 -10.17 -5.64
C TYR A 15 -0.98 -10.97 -5.82
N LYS A 16 -1.51 -11.53 -4.72
CA LYS A 16 -2.77 -12.27 -4.72
C LYS A 16 -3.96 -11.48 -4.17
N PHE A 17 -3.84 -10.17 -3.99
CA PHE A 17 -5.02 -9.33 -3.76
C PHE A 17 -5.53 -8.74 -5.07
N SER A 18 -6.83 -8.85 -5.30
CA SER A 18 -7.56 -7.88 -6.12
C SER A 18 -7.73 -6.56 -5.37
N HIS A 19 -8.08 -5.48 -6.07
CA HIS A 19 -8.34 -4.18 -5.45
C HIS A 19 -9.42 -4.25 -4.36
N ALA A 20 -10.49 -5.00 -4.62
CA ALA A 20 -11.59 -5.18 -3.66
C ALA A 20 -11.15 -5.98 -2.42
N GLU A 21 -10.38 -7.04 -2.59
CA GLU A 21 -9.85 -7.82 -1.46
C GLU A 21 -8.86 -6.99 -0.62
N ALA A 22 -8.02 -6.18 -1.26
CA ALA A 22 -7.11 -5.29 -0.53
C ALA A 22 -7.87 -4.25 0.30
N ARG A 23 -8.94 -3.66 -0.26
CA ARG A 23 -9.82 -2.75 0.49
C ARG A 23 -10.41 -3.45 1.71
N HIS A 24 -11.01 -4.62 1.51
CA HIS A 24 -11.63 -5.38 2.60
C HIS A 24 -10.62 -5.76 3.68
N ALA A 25 -9.40 -6.17 3.30
CA ALA A 25 -8.34 -6.50 4.24
C ALA A 25 -7.91 -5.29 5.09
N CYS A 26 -7.83 -4.10 4.52
CA CYS A 26 -7.57 -2.88 5.29
C CYS A 26 -8.73 -2.57 6.25
N GLU A 27 -9.98 -2.66 5.79
CA GLU A 27 -11.17 -2.39 6.60
C GLU A 27 -11.28 -3.33 7.81
N GLN A 28 -10.96 -4.62 7.63
CA GLN A 28 -10.91 -5.60 8.73
C GLN A 28 -9.90 -5.23 9.84
N LYS A 29 -8.90 -4.41 9.52
CA LYS A 29 -7.90 -3.90 10.48
C LYS A 29 -8.23 -2.50 11.00
N GLY A 30 -9.41 -1.97 10.70
CA GLY A 30 -9.80 -0.60 11.04
C GLY A 30 -9.03 0.46 10.24
N ALA A 31 -8.51 0.09 9.07
CA ALA A 31 -7.77 0.96 8.17
C ALA A 31 -8.50 1.13 6.83
N VAL A 32 -7.97 2.02 5.99
CA VAL A 32 -8.43 2.22 4.61
C VAL A 32 -7.25 2.13 3.66
N LEU A 33 -7.50 1.86 2.38
CA LEU A 33 -6.46 1.95 1.37
C LEU A 33 -5.89 3.38 1.35
N ALA A 34 -4.55 3.47 1.32
CA ALA A 34 -3.88 4.76 1.23
C ALA A 34 -4.21 5.46 -0.09
N SER A 35 -4.36 6.77 -0.05
CA SER A 35 -4.43 7.58 -1.27
C SER A 35 -3.04 7.72 -1.92
N PRO A 36 -2.96 7.98 -3.22
CA PRO A 36 -1.70 8.29 -3.89
C PRO A 36 -0.93 9.43 -3.22
N GLN A 37 -1.65 10.45 -2.73
CA GLN A 37 -1.05 11.58 -2.04
C GLN A 37 -0.46 11.16 -0.69
N GLN A 38 -1.18 10.38 0.11
CA GLN A 38 -0.68 9.88 1.39
C GLN A 38 0.57 9.00 1.20
N LEU A 39 0.53 8.13 0.17
CA LEU A 39 1.69 7.31 -0.19
C LEU A 39 2.88 8.21 -0.55
N TYR A 40 2.67 9.22 -1.39
CA TYR A 40 3.73 10.14 -1.82
C TYR A 40 4.32 10.92 -0.64
N GLU A 41 3.50 11.48 0.24
CA GLU A 41 3.95 12.21 1.43
C GLU A 41 4.76 11.32 2.39
N THR A 42 4.35 10.06 2.58
CA THR A 42 5.07 9.11 3.46
C THR A 42 6.35 8.61 2.78
N TRP A 43 6.31 8.39 1.47
CA TRP A 43 7.49 8.08 0.66
C TRP A 43 8.51 9.22 0.78
N GLN A 44 8.11 10.49 0.66
CA GLN A 44 9.04 11.62 0.87
C GLN A 44 9.69 11.63 2.27
N ARG A 45 9.07 10.97 3.26
CA ARG A 45 9.59 10.81 4.63
C ARG A 45 10.43 9.54 4.82
N GLY A 46 10.71 8.79 3.76
CA GLY A 46 11.57 7.61 3.78
C GLY A 46 10.83 6.27 3.82
N PHE A 47 9.50 6.24 3.65
CA PHE A 47 8.78 4.98 3.50
C PHE A 47 9.13 4.31 2.17
N GLU A 48 9.72 3.12 2.25
CA GLU A 48 9.97 2.27 1.10
C GLU A 48 9.44 0.85 1.29
N GLN A 49 9.00 0.24 0.19
CA GLN A 49 8.56 -1.16 0.17
C GLN A 49 8.83 -1.79 -1.20
N CYS A 50 9.42 -3.00 -1.20
CA CYS A 50 9.83 -3.73 -2.42
C CYS A 50 8.68 -4.34 -3.22
N GLU A 51 7.46 -4.08 -2.82
CA GLU A 51 6.28 -4.80 -3.26
C GLU A 51 5.24 -3.77 -3.69
N CYS A 52 4.52 -4.04 -4.78
CA CYS A 52 3.41 -3.17 -5.14
C CYS A 52 2.23 -3.41 -4.21
N GLY A 53 1.63 -2.29 -3.78
CA GLY A 53 0.40 -2.28 -3.00
C GLY A 53 -0.71 -1.54 -3.76
N TRP A 54 -1.95 -1.97 -3.53
CA TRP A 54 -3.14 -1.28 -4.01
C TRP A 54 -3.38 0.04 -3.28
N LEU A 55 -3.86 1.04 -4.01
CA LEU A 55 -4.23 2.36 -3.50
C LEU A 55 -5.73 2.64 -3.68
N SER A 56 -6.21 3.68 -3.00
CA SER A 56 -7.63 4.04 -3.00
C SER A 56 -8.18 4.38 -4.40
N ASP A 57 -7.31 4.85 -5.31
CA ASP A 57 -7.64 5.23 -6.69
C ASP A 57 -7.72 4.03 -7.67
N GLY A 58 -7.46 2.81 -7.20
CA GLY A 58 -7.44 1.62 -8.06
C GLY A 58 -6.11 1.39 -8.76
N THR A 59 -5.06 2.16 -8.44
CA THR A 59 -3.71 1.89 -8.94
C THR A 59 -2.92 1.02 -7.98
N ALA A 60 -1.96 0.26 -8.51
CA ALA A 60 -0.95 -0.42 -7.72
C ALA A 60 0.40 0.28 -7.93
N ARG A 61 1.13 0.58 -6.85
CA ARG A 61 2.41 1.32 -6.93
C ARG A 61 3.49 0.69 -6.08
N PHE A 62 4.74 0.82 -6.52
CA PHE A 62 5.95 0.45 -5.77
C PHE A 62 6.57 1.69 -5.13
N PRO A 63 6.44 1.89 -3.82
CA PRO A 63 7.08 3.02 -3.16
C PRO A 63 8.55 2.66 -2.89
N MET A 64 9.43 2.80 -3.86
CA MET A 64 10.87 2.57 -3.70
C MET A 64 11.64 3.85 -4.02
N HIS A 65 12.59 4.23 -3.18
CA HIS A 65 13.48 5.38 -3.47
C HIS A 65 14.59 5.01 -4.45
N LYS A 66 15.09 3.78 -4.35
CA LYS A 66 16.18 3.27 -5.18
C LYS A 66 15.81 1.91 -5.74
N PRO A 67 16.19 1.58 -6.99
CA PRO A 67 16.02 0.24 -7.52
C PRO A 67 16.80 -0.78 -6.67
N ARG A 68 16.26 -2.00 -6.54
CA ARG A 68 16.99 -3.16 -5.99
C ARG A 68 17.25 -4.16 -7.13
N SER A 69 18.47 -4.67 -7.20
CA SER A 69 18.98 -5.64 -8.18
C SER A 69 19.09 -7.03 -7.60
#